data_AF-A0A932GKX8-F1
#
_entry.id   AF-A0A932GKX8-F1
#
_cell.length_a   1.000
_cell.length_b   1.000
_cell.length_c   1.000
_cell.angle_alpha   90.00
_cell.angle_beta   90.00
_cell.angle_gamma   90.00
#
_symmetry.space_group_name_H-M   'P 1'
#
loop_
_entity.id
_entity.type
_entity.pdbx_description
1 polymer ?
#
loop_
_entity_poly.entity_id
_entity_poly.type
_entity_poly.pdbx_seq_one_letter_code
_entity_poly.pdbx_strand_id
1 'polypeptide(L)'
;AGVYDYAALGQAADFLSLMTYDQHTRLTGPGPVAGLPWVEEVLAFALARVPPERLSLGIPLYYRAWRSKGGPGYGGFREAQALRDLLGVSARWDPVQRSPLFVGAADATVTTVWYEDVRSVGERLALVRRHALRGFSAWVLGQEDPALWTLLYGDGAARTASSARGRRCD
;
A
#
# COMPACT_ATOMS: atom_id res chain seq x y z
N ALA A 1 9.90 -25.11 6.25
CA ALA A 1 10.62 -23.99 6.88
C ALA A 1 11.16 -23.10 5.75
N GLY A 2 10.92 -21.79 5.80
CA GLY A 2 11.49 -20.84 4.84
C GLY A 2 12.90 -20.39 5.26
N VAL A 3 13.58 -19.64 4.40
CA VAL A 3 14.95 -19.13 4.67
C VAL A 3 15.00 -18.00 5.71
N TYR A 4 13.86 -17.43 6.10
CA TYR A 4 13.75 -16.37 7.09
C TYR A 4 13.25 -16.92 8.44
N ASP A 5 14.14 -17.05 9.41
CA ASP A 5 13.79 -17.38 10.80
C ASP A 5 13.40 -16.09 11.55
N TYR A 6 12.11 -15.88 11.74
CA TYR A 6 11.59 -14.67 12.39
C TYR A 6 12.05 -14.53 13.84
N ALA A 7 12.18 -15.65 14.58
CA ALA A 7 12.57 -15.59 15.98
C ALA A 7 14.05 -15.19 16.11
N ALA A 8 14.92 -15.81 15.32
CA ALA A 8 16.34 -15.46 15.29
C ALA A 8 16.55 -14.01 14.80
N LEU A 9 15.88 -13.61 13.72
CA LEU A 9 15.96 -12.24 13.19
C LEU A 9 15.43 -11.19 14.18
N GLY A 10 14.30 -11.47 14.84
CA GLY A 10 13.70 -10.58 15.83
C GLY A 10 14.50 -10.44 17.13
N GLN A 11 15.41 -11.37 17.40
CA GLN A 11 16.41 -11.26 18.48
C GLN A 11 17.64 -10.45 18.07
N ALA A 12 18.06 -10.56 16.80
CA ALA A 12 19.29 -9.96 16.30
C ALA A 12 19.14 -8.50 15.84
N ALA A 13 17.96 -8.10 15.36
CA ALA A 13 17.70 -6.76 14.84
C ALA A 13 16.90 -5.89 15.84
N ASP A 14 17.05 -4.56 15.72
CA ASP A 14 16.22 -3.61 16.46
C ASP A 14 14.74 -3.73 16.12
N PHE A 15 14.45 -3.97 14.84
CA PHE A 15 13.10 -4.25 14.34
C PHE A 15 13.15 -4.95 12.98
N LEU A 16 12.04 -5.59 12.62
CA LEU A 16 11.81 -6.17 11.30
C LEU A 16 10.76 -5.35 10.55
N SER A 17 11.04 -5.02 9.29
CA SER A 17 10.05 -4.46 8.38
C SER A 17 9.38 -5.60 7.62
N LEU A 18 8.10 -5.83 7.90
CA LEU A 18 7.33 -6.85 7.20
C LEU A 18 6.94 -6.34 5.82
N MET A 19 7.35 -7.02 4.76
CA MET A 19 6.94 -6.67 3.39
C MET A 19 5.52 -7.17 3.10
N THR A 20 4.53 -6.68 3.85
CA THR A 20 3.10 -7.01 3.73
C THR A 20 2.46 -6.32 2.53
N TYR A 21 3.05 -6.52 1.36
CA TYR A 21 2.57 -6.12 0.05
C TYR A 21 3.04 -7.11 -1.01
N ASP A 22 2.63 -6.92 -2.27
CA ASP A 22 2.85 -7.88 -3.35
C ASP A 22 2.15 -9.24 -3.13
N GLN A 23 0.97 -9.22 -2.49
CA GLN A 23 0.09 -10.39 -2.42
C GLN A 23 -0.28 -10.88 -3.84
N HIS A 24 -0.63 -9.93 -4.71
CA HIS A 24 -0.77 -10.15 -6.15
C HIS A 24 0.29 -9.34 -6.89
N THR A 25 0.97 -9.98 -7.85
CA THR A 25 2.09 -9.41 -8.58
C THR A 25 1.88 -9.47 -10.09
N ARG A 26 2.86 -8.97 -10.85
CA ARG A 26 2.92 -9.13 -12.30
C ARG A 26 2.91 -10.60 -12.78
N LEU A 27 3.20 -11.54 -11.89
CA LEU A 27 3.27 -12.98 -12.16
C LEU A 27 1.99 -13.74 -11.75
N THR A 28 1.03 -13.06 -11.12
CA THR A 28 -0.23 -13.66 -10.65
C THR A 28 -1.43 -13.08 -11.40
N GLY A 29 -2.62 -13.66 -11.17
CA GLY A 29 -3.88 -13.04 -11.58
C GLY A 29 -4.21 -11.75 -10.79
N PRO A 30 -5.21 -10.98 -11.24
CA PRO A 30 -5.62 -9.74 -10.60
C PRO A 30 -6.09 -9.94 -9.16
N GLY A 31 -5.69 -9.03 -8.28
CA GLY A 31 -6.11 -9.00 -6.88
C GLY A 31 -5.47 -7.84 -6.14
N PRO A 32 -5.82 -7.63 -4.86
CA PRO A 32 -5.31 -6.53 -4.06
C PRO A 32 -3.79 -6.61 -3.90
N VAL A 33 -3.14 -5.45 -3.81
CA VAL A 33 -1.69 -5.38 -3.56
C VAL A 33 -1.36 -5.87 -2.15
N ALA A 34 -2.21 -5.56 -1.18
CA ALA A 34 -2.07 -5.96 0.22
C ALA A 34 -3.44 -6.16 0.90
N GLY A 35 -4.27 -7.09 0.42
CA GLY A 35 -5.62 -7.30 0.96
C GLY A 35 -5.59 -7.54 2.47
N LEU A 36 -6.47 -6.86 3.22
CA LEU A 36 -6.41 -6.81 4.69
C LEU A 36 -6.42 -8.20 5.35
N PRO A 37 -7.24 -9.18 4.93
CA PRO A 37 -7.20 -10.52 5.52
C PRO A 37 -5.81 -11.17 5.40
N TRP A 38 -5.17 -11.04 4.25
CA TRP A 38 -3.82 -11.58 4.03
C TRP A 38 -2.77 -10.83 4.86
N VAL A 39 -2.89 -9.50 4.98
CA VAL A 39 -2.02 -8.71 5.86
C VAL A 39 -2.16 -9.16 7.31
N GLU A 40 -3.38 -9.40 7.78
CA GLU A 40 -3.65 -9.89 9.14
C GLU A 40 -3.07 -11.29 9.37
N GLU A 41 -3.16 -12.20 8.40
CA GLU A 41 -2.54 -13.54 8.46
C GLU A 41 -1.01 -13.46 8.58
N VAL A 42 -0.36 -12.64 7.74
CA VAL A 42 1.10 -12.45 7.78
C VAL A 42 1.52 -11.82 9.11
N LEU A 43 0.76 -10.82 9.59
CA LEU A 43 1.02 -10.16 10.85
C LEU A 43 0.86 -11.11 12.03
N ALA A 44 -0.20 -11.93 12.05
CA ALA A 44 -0.42 -12.94 13.09
C ALA A 44 0.73 -13.95 13.17
N PHE A 45 1.22 -14.40 12.01
CA PHE A 45 2.38 -15.28 11.95
C PHE A 45 3.64 -14.63 12.55
N ALA A 46 3.88 -13.34 12.26
CA ALA A 46 5.00 -12.59 12.79
C ALA A 46 4.90 -12.35 14.30
N LEU A 47 3.73 -11.96 14.78
CA LEU A 47 3.45 -11.68 16.20
C LEU A 47 3.61 -12.90 17.10
N ALA A 48 3.39 -14.11 16.57
CA ALA A 48 3.65 -15.35 17.30
C ALA A 48 5.15 -15.60 17.58
N ARG A 49 6.06 -14.80 17.00
CA ARG A 49 7.52 -15.04 17.01
C ARG A 49 8.35 -13.81 17.39
N VAL A 50 7.83 -12.62 17.16
CA VAL A 50 8.55 -11.35 17.36
C VAL A 50 7.65 -10.40 18.16
N PRO A 51 8.18 -9.77 19.23
CA PRO A 51 7.43 -8.78 20.00
C PRO A 51 6.90 -7.64 19.10
N PRO A 52 5.67 -7.14 19.32
CA PRO A 52 5.05 -6.13 18.47
C PRO A 52 5.89 -4.84 18.33
N GLU A 53 6.56 -4.41 19.39
CA GLU A 53 7.43 -3.23 19.43
C GLU A 53 8.69 -3.34 18.55
N ARG A 54 8.96 -4.53 18.01
CA ARG A 54 10.02 -4.82 17.03
C ARG A 54 9.48 -5.08 15.62
N LEU A 55 8.20 -4.86 15.37
CA LEU A 55 7.59 -5.06 14.06
C LEU A 55 7.16 -3.73 13.45
N SER A 56 7.56 -3.51 12.20
CA SER A 56 7.07 -2.43 11.35
C SER A 56 6.20 -3.03 10.23
N LEU A 57 4.95 -2.58 10.12
CA LEU A 57 4.03 -3.08 9.10
C LEU A 57 4.33 -2.45 7.73
N GLY A 58 4.55 -3.25 6.70
CA GLY A 58 4.71 -2.77 5.32
C GLY A 58 3.37 -2.34 4.72
N ILE A 59 3.32 -1.12 4.20
CA ILE A 59 2.15 -0.55 3.53
C ILE A 59 2.54 -0.16 2.10
N PRO A 60 1.90 -0.72 1.07
CA PRO A 60 2.12 -0.27 -0.30
C PRO A 60 1.43 1.09 -0.53
N LEU A 61 2.02 1.90 -1.41
CA LEU A 61 1.51 3.20 -1.85
C LEU A 61 1.29 3.23 -3.38
N TYR A 62 1.19 2.06 -4.00
CA TYR A 62 1.18 1.90 -5.45
C TYR A 62 -0.02 1.08 -5.93
N TYR A 63 -0.28 1.14 -7.24
CA TYR A 63 -1.24 0.29 -7.92
C TYR A 63 -0.55 -0.82 -8.72
N ARG A 64 -1.31 -1.88 -9.00
CA ARG A 64 -1.01 -2.85 -10.05
C ARG A 64 -2.17 -2.95 -11.02
N ALA A 65 -1.84 -3.07 -12.29
CA ALA A 65 -2.81 -3.27 -13.36
C ALA A 65 -2.55 -4.58 -14.08
N TRP A 66 -3.63 -5.28 -14.41
CA TRP A 66 -3.62 -6.48 -15.24
C TRP A 66 -4.43 -6.18 -16.49
N ARG A 67 -3.78 -6.34 -17.64
CA ARG A 67 -4.39 -6.11 -18.93
C ARG A 67 -4.47 -7.42 -19.69
N SER A 68 -5.60 -7.64 -20.36
CA SER A 68 -5.76 -8.76 -21.30
C SER A 68 -4.78 -8.67 -22.49
N LYS A 69 -4.27 -7.47 -22.80
CA LYS A 69 -3.22 -7.20 -23.81
C LYS A 69 -2.25 -6.14 -23.28
N GLY A 70 -0.97 -6.22 -23.65
CA GLY A 70 0.01 -5.16 -23.31
C GLY A 70 0.67 -5.26 -21.93
N GLY A 71 0.54 -6.40 -21.26
CA GLY A 71 1.28 -6.69 -20.02
C GLY A 71 0.80 -5.92 -18.78
N PRO A 72 1.43 -6.20 -17.63
CA PRO A 72 1.04 -5.62 -16.35
C PRO A 72 1.47 -4.15 -16.23
N GLY A 73 0.73 -3.37 -15.46
CA GLY A 73 1.04 -1.98 -15.12
C GLY A 73 1.36 -1.80 -13.63
N TYR A 74 2.06 -0.71 -13.32
CA TYR A 74 2.48 -0.31 -11.98
C TYR A 74 2.64 1.22 -11.94
N GLY A 75 2.38 1.84 -10.80
CA GLY A 75 2.60 3.26 -10.57
C GLY A 75 1.91 3.73 -9.28
N GLY A 76 1.88 5.04 -9.04
CA GLY A 76 1.29 5.64 -7.84
C GLY A 76 -0.20 5.98 -7.96
N PHE A 77 -0.76 6.48 -6.87
CA PHE A 77 -2.16 6.87 -6.75
C PHE A 77 -2.64 7.80 -7.88
N ARG A 78 -1.87 8.86 -8.18
CA ARG A 78 -2.24 9.83 -9.23
C ARG A 78 -2.34 9.19 -10.62
N GLU A 79 -1.46 8.26 -10.93
CA GLU A 79 -1.47 7.53 -12.21
C GLU A 79 -2.65 6.57 -12.28
N ALA A 80 -3.00 5.91 -11.17
CA ALA A 80 -4.21 5.10 -11.09
C ALA A 80 -5.49 5.94 -11.32
N GLN A 81 -5.57 7.14 -10.73
CA GLN A 81 -6.70 8.05 -10.97
C GLN A 81 -6.77 8.49 -12.43
N ALA A 82 -5.65 8.90 -13.03
CA ALA A 82 -5.60 9.29 -14.44
C ALA A 82 -6.02 8.15 -15.37
N LEU A 83 -5.58 6.92 -15.10
CA LEU A 83 -5.99 5.74 -15.87
C LEU A 83 -7.49 5.44 -15.70
N ARG A 84 -8.02 5.56 -14.49
CA ARG A 84 -9.46 5.41 -14.24
C ARG A 84 -10.26 6.41 -15.07
N ASP A 85 -9.86 7.67 -15.04
CA ASP A 85 -10.56 8.76 -15.72
C ASP A 85 -10.48 8.59 -17.24
N LEU A 86 -9.33 8.17 -17.78
CA LEU A 86 -9.16 7.82 -19.20
C LEU A 86 -10.10 6.68 -19.64
N LEU A 87 -10.30 5.68 -18.78
CA LEU A 87 -11.20 4.56 -19.06
C LEU A 87 -12.68 4.92 -18.86
N GLY A 88 -12.99 6.09 -18.29
CA GLY A 88 -14.36 6.54 -18.05
C GLY A 88 -15.13 5.67 -17.07
N VAL A 89 -14.46 5.07 -16.08
CA VAL A 89 -15.07 4.15 -15.10
C VAL A 89 -14.99 4.68 -13.68
N SER A 90 -15.87 4.21 -12.80
CA SER A 90 -15.82 4.53 -11.37
C SER A 90 -15.01 3.49 -10.59
N ALA A 91 -14.31 3.95 -9.54
CA ALA A 91 -13.70 3.06 -8.57
C ALA A 91 -14.76 2.40 -7.67
N ARG A 92 -14.45 1.20 -7.18
CA ARG A 92 -15.25 0.41 -6.25
C ARG A 92 -14.40 0.06 -5.04
N TRP A 93 -15.05 -0.11 -3.91
CA TRP A 93 -14.42 -0.60 -2.68
C TRP A 93 -14.72 -2.08 -2.51
N ASP A 94 -13.69 -2.90 -2.30
CA ASP A 94 -13.87 -4.27 -1.85
C ASP A 94 -13.95 -4.30 -0.31
N PRO A 95 -15.09 -4.67 0.30
CA PRO A 95 -15.27 -4.65 1.75
C PRO A 95 -14.52 -5.77 2.48
N VAL A 96 -14.12 -6.83 1.77
CA VAL A 96 -13.38 -7.96 2.35
C VAL A 96 -11.88 -7.63 2.31
N GLN A 97 -11.38 -7.24 1.13
CA GLN A 97 -9.97 -6.92 0.95
C GLN A 97 -9.58 -5.58 1.56
N ARG A 98 -10.57 -4.70 1.80
CA ARG A 98 -10.35 -3.33 2.29
C ARG A 98 -9.38 -2.56 1.40
N SER A 99 -9.58 -2.71 0.09
CA SER A 99 -8.79 -2.06 -0.95
C SER A 99 -9.71 -1.58 -2.08
N PRO A 100 -9.39 -0.45 -2.72
CA PRO A 100 -10.11 0.02 -3.88
C PRO A 100 -9.65 -0.68 -5.17
N LEU A 101 -10.57 -0.79 -6.12
CA LEU A 101 -10.30 -1.31 -7.46
C LEU A 101 -11.15 -0.61 -8.53
N PHE A 102 -10.76 -0.76 -9.79
CA PHE A 102 -11.64 -0.52 -10.93
C PHE A 102 -11.35 -1.47 -12.07
N VAL A 103 -12.33 -1.68 -12.94
CA VAL A 103 -12.21 -2.47 -14.16
C VAL A 103 -12.76 -1.63 -15.30
N GLY A 104 -11.98 -1.46 -16.36
CA GLY A 104 -12.38 -0.75 -17.57
C GLY A 104 -11.91 -1.47 -18.83
N ALA A 105 -12.50 -1.11 -19.96
CA ALA A 105 -12.15 -1.66 -21.26
C ALA A 105 -11.96 -0.54 -22.27
N ALA A 106 -10.83 -0.55 -22.99
CA ALA A 106 -10.54 0.33 -24.11
C ALA A 106 -9.82 -0.49 -25.20
N ASP A 107 -10.14 -0.25 -26.47
CA ASP A 107 -9.50 -0.92 -27.63
C ASP A 107 -9.44 -2.46 -27.52
N ALA A 108 -10.55 -3.07 -27.10
CA ALA A 108 -10.66 -4.51 -26.83
C ALA A 108 -9.66 -5.04 -25.78
N THR A 109 -9.11 -4.16 -24.94
CA THR A 109 -8.23 -4.47 -23.80
C THR A 109 -8.98 -4.21 -22.50
N VAL A 110 -9.36 -5.28 -21.81
CA VAL A 110 -9.84 -5.22 -20.43
C VAL A 110 -8.65 -4.99 -19.49
N THR A 111 -8.78 -4.01 -18.60
CA THR A 111 -7.80 -3.63 -17.58
C THR A 111 -8.45 -3.67 -16.20
N THR A 112 -7.89 -4.47 -15.29
CA THR A 112 -8.24 -4.50 -13.86
C THR A 112 -7.15 -3.81 -13.07
N VAL A 113 -7.49 -2.85 -12.22
CA VAL A 113 -6.55 -2.13 -11.36
C VAL A 113 -6.94 -2.27 -9.91
N TRP A 114 -5.98 -2.65 -9.08
CA TRP A 114 -6.03 -2.53 -7.62
C TRP A 114 -4.99 -1.50 -7.20
N TYR A 115 -5.38 -0.60 -6.31
CA TYR A 115 -4.53 0.50 -5.86
C TYR A 115 -4.73 0.76 -4.38
N GLU A 116 -3.98 1.71 -3.84
CA GLU A 116 -4.09 2.15 -2.45
C GLU A 116 -4.52 3.61 -2.41
N ASP A 117 -5.45 3.93 -1.53
CA ASP A 117 -5.90 5.30 -1.23
C ASP A 117 -5.80 5.56 0.28
N VAL A 118 -6.13 6.78 0.72
CA VAL A 118 -6.07 7.14 2.14
C VAL A 118 -6.95 6.23 3.01
N ARG A 119 -8.05 5.68 2.48
CA ARG A 119 -8.93 4.78 3.22
C ARG A 119 -8.26 3.43 3.43
N SER A 120 -7.74 2.80 2.37
CA SER A 120 -7.08 1.50 2.49
C SER A 120 -5.79 1.59 3.32
N VAL A 121 -5.01 2.66 3.18
CA VAL A 121 -3.86 2.90 4.05
C VAL A 121 -4.29 3.08 5.51
N GLY A 122 -5.40 3.78 5.75
CA GLY A 122 -5.99 3.94 7.08
C GLY A 122 -6.34 2.62 7.77
N GLU A 123 -6.89 1.64 7.03
CA GLU A 123 -7.19 0.29 7.55
C GLU A 123 -5.91 -0.43 8.03
N ARG A 124 -4.78 -0.27 7.33
CA ARG A 124 -3.49 -0.86 7.73
C ARG A 124 -2.85 -0.09 8.89
N LEU A 125 -2.97 1.22 8.92
CA LEU A 125 -2.55 2.03 10.08
C LEU A 125 -3.35 1.68 11.35
N ALA A 126 -4.61 1.26 11.21
CA ALA A 126 -5.38 0.75 12.33
C ALA A 126 -4.79 -0.56 12.90
N LEU A 127 -4.22 -1.44 12.07
CA LEU A 127 -3.49 -2.63 12.54
C LEU A 127 -2.27 -2.25 13.37
N VAL A 128 -1.48 -1.28 12.89
CA VAL A 128 -0.30 -0.77 13.60
C VAL A 128 -0.68 -0.34 15.03
N ARG A 129 -1.77 0.43 15.16
CA ARG A 129 -2.27 0.90 16.45
C ARG A 129 -2.83 -0.25 17.30
N ARG A 130 -3.67 -1.10 16.71
CA ARG A 130 -4.35 -2.21 17.41
C ARG A 130 -3.38 -3.22 18.02
N HIS A 131 -2.28 -3.47 17.34
CA HIS A 131 -1.27 -4.43 17.78
C HIS A 131 -0.08 -3.78 18.48
N ALA A 132 -0.12 -2.46 18.75
CA ALA A 132 0.97 -1.70 19.35
C ALA A 132 2.32 -1.93 18.66
N LEU A 133 2.29 -1.98 17.33
CA LEU A 133 3.49 -2.20 16.53
C LEU A 133 4.43 -0.99 16.65
N ARG A 134 5.73 -1.21 16.37
CA ARG A 134 6.73 -0.12 16.32
C ARG A 134 6.30 1.05 15.43
N GLY A 135 5.64 0.72 14.32
CA GLY A 135 5.22 1.67 13.30
C GLY A 135 4.90 0.98 11.98
N PHE A 136 5.10 1.71 10.89
CA PHE A 136 4.93 1.20 9.54
C PHE A 136 6.10 1.58 8.64
N SER A 137 6.30 0.81 7.59
CA SER A 137 7.23 1.08 6.50
C SER A 137 6.40 1.23 5.22
N ALA A 138 6.66 2.27 4.43
CA ALA A 138 5.86 2.56 3.24
C ALA A 138 6.68 2.36 1.95
N TRP A 139 6.10 1.69 0.97
CA TRP A 139 6.69 1.52 -0.36
C TRP A 139 5.79 2.14 -1.43
N VAL A 140 6.16 3.24 -2.09
CA VAL A 140 7.32 4.10 -1.82
C VAL A 140 6.89 5.56 -1.80
N LEU A 141 7.65 6.38 -1.09
CA LEU A 141 7.41 7.82 -0.96
C LEU A 141 7.23 8.49 -2.33
N GLY A 142 6.22 9.35 -2.44
CA GLY A 142 5.86 10.09 -3.65
C GLY A 142 4.79 9.41 -4.51
N GLN A 143 4.35 8.20 -4.16
CA GLN A 143 3.29 7.47 -4.86
C GLN A 143 1.95 7.49 -4.13
N GLU A 144 1.92 7.94 -2.87
CA GLU A 144 0.73 7.96 -2.04
C GLU A 144 -0.40 8.85 -2.55
N ASP A 145 -1.61 8.56 -2.07
CA ASP A 145 -2.69 9.54 -2.00
C ASP A 145 -2.21 10.74 -1.14
N PRO A 146 -2.21 11.98 -1.67
CA PRO A 146 -1.80 13.16 -0.90
C PRO A 146 -2.56 13.34 0.43
N ALA A 147 -3.80 12.83 0.52
CA ALA A 147 -4.59 12.88 1.75
C ALA A 147 -3.99 12.03 2.90
N LEU A 148 -3.06 11.11 2.60
CA LEU A 148 -2.30 10.37 3.61
C LEU A 148 -1.57 11.30 4.59
N TRP A 149 -1.01 12.42 4.11
CA TRP A 149 -0.27 13.33 4.97
C TRP A 149 -1.18 14.05 5.98
N THR A 150 -2.39 14.39 5.55
CA THR A 150 -3.42 14.92 6.46
C THR A 150 -3.87 13.87 7.46
N LEU A 151 -4.01 12.60 7.04
CA LEU A 151 -4.33 11.50 7.96
C LEU A 151 -3.24 11.31 9.03
N LEU A 152 -1.96 11.49 8.68
CA LEU A 152 -0.84 11.26 9.60
C LEU A 152 -0.58 12.44 10.55
N TYR A 153 -0.73 13.68 10.08
CA TYR A 153 -0.25 14.87 10.80
C TYR A 153 -1.31 15.96 10.97
N GLY A 154 -2.53 15.75 10.49
CA GLY A 154 -3.57 16.77 10.40
C GLY A 154 -3.24 17.89 9.41
N ASP A 155 -4.07 18.95 9.40
CA ASP A 155 -4.01 20.06 8.45
C ASP A 155 -2.75 20.96 8.56
N GLY A 156 -1.87 20.67 9.53
CA GLY A 156 -0.61 21.38 9.73
C GLY A 156 0.49 21.00 8.74
N ALA A 157 0.50 19.76 8.24
CA ALA A 157 1.63 19.23 7.44
C ALA A 157 1.59 19.60 5.95
N ALA A 158 0.41 19.82 5.37
CA ALA A 158 0.31 20.20 3.95
C ALA A 158 0.93 21.58 3.66
N ARG A 159 1.05 22.45 4.69
CA ARG A 159 1.57 23.81 4.57
C ARG A 159 3.10 23.89 4.47
N THR A 160 3.83 22.90 4.98
CA THR A 160 5.31 22.89 4.94
C THR A 160 5.87 22.32 3.63
N ALA A 161 5.13 21.44 2.94
CA ALA A 161 5.55 20.92 1.63
C ALA A 161 5.45 21.97 0.50
N SER A 162 4.51 22.92 0.60
CA SER A 162 4.36 24.01 -0.38
C SER A 162 5.46 25.08 -0.24
N SER A 163 5.91 25.38 0.98
CA SER A 163 6.93 26.41 1.21
C SER A 163 8.34 25.98 0.78
N ALA A 164 8.60 24.68 0.63
CA ALA A 164 9.89 24.18 0.14
C ALA A 164 10.12 24.40 -1.37
N ARG A 165 9.06 24.62 -2.17
CA ARG A 165 9.19 24.95 -3.61
C ARG A 165 9.45 26.44 -3.89
N GLY A 166 9.40 27.30 -2.87
CA GLY A 166 9.52 28.75 -3.02
C GLY A 166 10.92 29.33 -2.77
N ARG A 167 11.89 28.55 -2.29
CA ARG A 167 13.26 29.03 -2.07
C ARG A 167 14.10 28.78 -3.32
N ARG A 168 14.02 29.70 -4.29
CA ARG A 168 15.14 29.91 -5.22
C ARG A 168 16.30 30.45 -4.39
N CYS A 169 17.46 29.84 -4.55
CA CYS A 169 18.71 30.40 -4.08
C CYS A 169 19.02 31.61 -4.95
N ASP A 170 19.02 32.79 -4.33
CA ASP A 170 19.74 33.97 -4.84
C ASP A 170 21.22 33.86 -4.42
#